data_AF-A0A9P7EY27-F1
#
_entry.id   AF-A0A9P7EY27-F1
#
_cell.length_a   1.000
_cell.length_b   1.000
_cell.length_c   1.000
_cell.angle_alpha   90.00
_cell.angle_beta   90.00
_cell.angle_gamma   90.00
#
_symmetry.space_group_name_H-M   'P 1'
#
loop_
_entity.id
_entity.type
_entity.pdbx_description
1 polymer ?
#
loop_
_entity_poly.entity_id
_entity_poly.type
_entity_poly.pdbx_seq_one_letter_code
_entity_poly.pdbx_strand_id
1 'polypeptide(L)'
;MKEVLQVLKDSTIASKSEKDERSHFWGVYKRVAEEHDIKFLERYTTDMDIVLIFSGLFSAVSTSFIVAMESNLSPGPSDTTNALLKQLVQIGLGNLAEAGPIPLDPASTWSLTAPTLWIQTIAYASLSMSLLAAFGALLGKQWLGGSTPGV
;
A
#
# COMPACT_ATOMS: atom_id res chain seq x y z
N MET A 1 37.39 -19.75 -64.74
CA MET A 1 38.01 -19.29 -63.47
C MET A 1 37.63 -17.84 -63.12
N LYS A 2 37.56 -16.89 -64.07
CA LYS A 2 37.20 -15.49 -63.80
C LYS A 2 35.77 -15.29 -63.24
N GLU A 3 34.80 -16.06 -63.74
CA GLU A 3 33.40 -16.07 -63.29
C GLU A 3 33.24 -16.34 -61.79
N VAL A 4 33.87 -17.40 -61.28
CA VAL A 4 33.78 -17.81 -59.86
C VAL A 4 34.31 -16.72 -58.93
N LEU A 5 35.33 -16.00 -59.38
CA LEU A 5 35.96 -14.93 -58.61
C LEU A 5 35.07 -13.68 -58.54
N GLN A 6 34.31 -13.38 -59.60
CA GLN A 6 33.30 -12.33 -59.54
C GLN A 6 32.15 -12.69 -58.60
N VAL A 7 31.64 -13.93 -58.67
CA VAL A 7 30.55 -14.39 -57.79
C VAL A 7 30.96 -14.35 -56.31
N LEU A 8 32.20 -14.73 -55.99
CA LEU A 8 32.72 -14.64 -54.61
C LEU A 8 32.87 -13.18 -54.14
N LYS A 9 33.29 -12.28 -55.03
CA LYS A 9 33.46 -10.86 -54.69
C LYS A 9 32.10 -10.20 -54.46
N ASP A 10 31.14 -10.50 -55.31
CA ASP A 10 29.78 -9.94 -55.25
C ASP A 10 29.02 -10.44 -54.01
N SER A 11 29.13 -11.73 -53.69
CA SER A 11 28.57 -12.31 -52.45
C SER A 11 29.24 -11.78 -51.18
N THR A 12 30.55 -11.51 -51.21
CA THR A 12 31.26 -10.88 -50.07
C THR A 12 30.82 -9.43 -49.87
N ILE A 13 30.61 -8.67 -50.95
CA ILE A 13 30.14 -7.28 -50.90
C ILE A 13 28.67 -7.23 -50.42
N ALA A 14 27.81 -8.10 -50.96
CA ALA A 14 26.42 -8.24 -50.53
C ALA A 14 26.32 -8.61 -49.04
N SER A 15 27.13 -9.58 -48.57
CA SER A 15 27.17 -9.97 -47.16
C SER A 15 27.63 -8.83 -46.24
N LYS A 16 28.59 -8.00 -46.70
CA LYS A 16 29.08 -6.86 -45.93
C LYS A 16 28.02 -5.74 -45.86
N SER A 17 27.36 -5.43 -46.98
CA SER A 17 26.27 -4.45 -47.05
C SER A 17 25.09 -4.86 -46.17
N GLU A 18 24.67 -6.13 -46.24
CA GLU A 18 23.54 -6.66 -45.45
C GLU A 18 23.84 -6.71 -43.94
N LYS A 19 25.10 -6.90 -43.55
CA LYS A 19 25.52 -6.81 -42.14
C LYS A 19 25.50 -5.37 -41.64
N ASP A 20 25.93 -4.42 -42.46
CA ASP A 20 25.96 -3.00 -42.11
C ASP A 20 24.52 -2.46 -41.95
N GLU A 21 23.63 -2.77 -42.89
CA GLU A 21 22.20 -2.42 -42.82
C GLU A 21 21.48 -3.05 -41.63
N ARG A 22 21.74 -4.35 -41.35
CA ARG A 22 21.20 -4.99 -40.14
C ARG A 22 21.74 -4.36 -38.87
N SER A 23 23.02 -4.03 -38.81
CA SER A 23 23.62 -3.39 -37.64
C SER A 23 23.03 -2.01 -37.38
N HIS A 24 22.77 -1.25 -38.46
CA HIS A 24 22.12 0.04 -38.40
C HIS A 24 20.66 -0.09 -37.97
N PHE A 25 19.91 -1.04 -38.54
CA PHE A 25 18.54 -1.34 -38.14
C PHE A 25 18.45 -1.74 -36.66
N TRP A 26 19.31 -2.65 -36.20
CA TRP A 26 19.37 -3.05 -34.79
C TRP A 26 19.81 -1.90 -33.88
N GLY A 27 20.72 -1.02 -34.32
CA GLY A 27 21.12 0.17 -33.57
C GLY A 27 19.98 1.17 -33.39
N VAL A 28 19.22 1.42 -34.46
CA VAL A 28 18.03 2.29 -34.42
C VAL A 28 16.91 1.64 -33.59
N TYR A 29 16.63 0.35 -33.80
CA TYR A 29 15.65 -0.40 -33.02
C TYR A 29 16.02 -0.39 -31.53
N LYS A 30 17.29 -0.64 -31.20
CA LYS A 30 17.77 -0.62 -29.81
C LYS A 30 17.60 0.76 -29.18
N ARG A 31 17.95 1.84 -29.88
CA ARG A 31 17.76 3.21 -29.38
C ARG A 31 16.27 3.51 -29.14
N VAL A 32 15.40 3.16 -30.07
CA VAL A 32 13.94 3.39 -29.94
C VAL A 32 13.35 2.53 -28.83
N ALA A 33 13.77 1.26 -28.72
CA ALA A 33 13.34 0.36 -27.65
C ALA A 33 13.81 0.85 -26.28
N GLU A 34 15.04 1.33 -26.17
CA GLU A 34 15.63 1.83 -24.93
C GLU A 34 14.94 3.13 -24.47
N GLU A 35 14.65 4.07 -25.38
CA GLU A 35 13.86 5.27 -25.05
C GLU A 35 12.43 4.96 -24.62
N HIS A 36 11.80 3.95 -25.23
CA HIS A 36 10.45 3.52 -24.87
C HIS A 36 10.44 2.77 -23.52
N ASP A 37 11.40 1.87 -23.32
CA ASP A 37 11.54 1.09 -22.08
C ASP A 37 11.85 1.98 -20.89
N ILE A 38 12.70 3.00 -21.03
CA ILE A 38 13.02 3.91 -19.93
C ILE A 38 11.77 4.69 -19.48
N LYS A 39 11.00 5.25 -20.42
CA LYS A 39 9.76 5.99 -20.12
C LYS A 39 8.69 5.07 -19.51
N PHE A 40 8.59 3.84 -20.02
CA PHE A 40 7.65 2.85 -19.51
C PHE A 40 8.05 2.39 -18.10
N LEU A 41 9.34 2.10 -17.87
CA LEU A 41 9.88 1.76 -16.56
C LEU A 41 9.68 2.88 -15.57
N GLU A 42 9.99 4.12 -15.90
CA GLU A 42 9.81 5.26 -15.00
C GLU A 42 8.36 5.40 -14.55
N ARG A 43 7.41 5.23 -15.47
CA ARG A 43 5.97 5.24 -15.17
C ARG A 43 5.54 4.04 -14.33
N TYR A 44 6.00 2.84 -14.67
CA TYR A 44 5.70 1.63 -13.89
C TYR A 44 6.29 1.68 -12.48
N THR A 45 7.48 2.25 -12.33
CA THR A 45 8.14 2.40 -11.03
C THR A 45 7.38 3.39 -10.16
N THR A 46 6.88 4.47 -10.77
CA THR A 46 5.99 5.42 -10.10
C THR A 46 4.68 4.76 -9.68
N ASP A 47 4.01 4.02 -10.58
CA ASP A 47 2.78 3.31 -10.24
C ASP A 47 3.00 2.26 -9.13
N MET A 48 4.13 1.55 -9.16
CA MET A 48 4.53 0.57 -8.14
C MET A 48 4.76 1.21 -6.78
N ASP A 49 5.52 2.32 -6.70
CA ASP A 49 5.76 3.05 -5.45
C ASP A 49 4.43 3.45 -4.82
N ILE A 50 3.49 3.91 -5.65
CA ILE A 50 2.23 4.34 -5.09
C ILE A 50 1.36 3.17 -4.61
N VAL A 51 1.25 2.07 -5.36
CA VAL A 51 0.54 0.87 -4.88
C VAL A 51 1.17 0.34 -3.57
N LEU A 52 2.49 0.47 -3.41
CA LEU A 52 3.19 0.10 -2.18
C LEU A 52 2.81 0.98 -0.99
N ILE A 53 2.71 2.30 -1.18
CA ILE A 53 2.20 3.24 -0.16
C ILE A 53 0.75 2.89 0.23
N PHE A 54 -0.11 2.54 -0.74
CA PHE A 54 -1.48 2.11 -0.47
C PHE A 54 -1.55 0.80 0.29
N SER A 55 -0.69 -0.16 -0.04
CA SER A 55 -0.57 -1.42 0.72
C SER A 55 -0.21 -1.14 2.18
N GLY A 56 0.76 -0.24 2.42
CA GLY A 56 1.13 0.18 3.77
C GLY A 56 -0.02 0.90 4.50
N LEU A 57 -0.73 1.80 3.83
CA LEU A 57 -1.83 2.55 4.42
C LEU A 57 -3.04 1.66 4.72
N PHE A 58 -3.38 0.74 3.81
CA PHE A 58 -4.39 -0.28 4.01
C PHE A 58 -4.01 -1.21 5.16
N SER A 59 -2.75 -1.63 5.24
CA SER A 59 -2.26 -2.43 6.37
C SER A 59 -2.36 -1.67 7.68
N ALA A 60 -2.03 -0.38 7.72
CA ALA A 60 -2.16 0.44 8.92
C ALA A 60 -3.61 0.57 9.37
N VAL A 61 -4.55 0.77 8.44
CA VAL A 61 -5.99 0.82 8.72
C VAL A 61 -6.48 -0.54 9.22
N SER A 62 -6.06 -1.64 8.59
CA SER A 62 -6.37 -3.01 9.01
C SER A 62 -5.82 -3.32 10.40
N THR A 63 -4.57 -2.96 10.68
CA THR A 63 -3.96 -3.11 12.02
C THR A 63 -4.68 -2.24 13.04
N SER A 64 -5.00 -0.99 12.74
CA SER A 64 -5.76 -0.12 13.65
C SER A 64 -7.16 -0.68 13.92
N PHE A 65 -7.80 -1.29 12.92
CA PHE A 65 -9.08 -1.97 13.09
C PHE A 65 -8.93 -3.21 13.99
N ILE A 66 -7.92 -4.04 13.76
CA ILE A 66 -7.64 -5.22 14.59
C ILE A 66 -7.32 -4.80 16.03
N VAL A 67 -6.51 -3.77 16.24
CA VAL A 67 -6.19 -3.21 17.56
C VAL A 67 -7.43 -2.62 18.21
N ALA A 68 -8.28 -1.90 17.48
CA ALA A 68 -9.54 -1.38 18.00
C ALA A 68 -10.51 -2.52 18.37
N MET A 69 -10.53 -3.60 17.60
CA MET A 69 -11.30 -4.80 17.88
C MET A 69 -10.75 -5.51 19.13
N GLU A 70 -9.45 -5.78 19.20
CA GLU A 70 -8.78 -6.39 20.36
C GLU A 70 -8.90 -5.54 21.64
N SER A 71 -8.65 -4.23 21.56
CA SER A 71 -8.83 -3.29 22.66
C SER A 71 -10.28 -3.24 23.17
N ASN A 72 -11.24 -3.67 22.36
CA ASN A 72 -12.63 -3.81 22.76
C ASN A 72 -12.96 -5.15 23.39
N LEU A 73 -12.22 -6.18 23.02
CA LEU A 73 -12.37 -7.52 23.54
C LEU A 73 -11.59 -7.72 24.86
N SER A 74 -10.58 -6.89 25.16
CA SER A 74 -9.70 -7.06 26.32
C SER A 74 -9.68 -5.83 27.25
N PRO A 75 -9.88 -6.03 28.57
CA PRO A 75 -9.86 -4.94 29.51
C PRO A 75 -8.46 -4.34 29.70
N GLY A 76 -8.30 -3.03 29.47
CA GLY A 76 -7.08 -2.29 29.77
C GLY A 76 -6.70 -2.34 31.27
N PRO A 77 -5.40 -2.45 31.60
CA PRO A 77 -4.91 -2.58 32.98
C PRO A 77 -5.13 -1.33 33.87
N SER A 78 -5.55 -0.20 33.29
CA SER A 78 -5.85 1.02 34.05
C SER A 78 -7.18 0.96 34.80
N ASP A 79 -8.15 0.23 34.26
CA ASP A 79 -9.48 0.15 34.85
C ASP A 79 -9.55 -0.89 35.97
N THR A 80 -8.75 -1.95 35.89
CA THR A 80 -8.53 -2.88 37.01
C THR A 80 -7.87 -2.14 38.19
N THR A 81 -6.91 -1.24 37.90
CA THR A 81 -6.26 -0.41 38.94
C THR A 81 -7.24 0.59 39.56
N ASN A 82 -8.13 1.20 38.77
CA ASN A 82 -9.16 2.13 39.28
C ASN A 82 -10.22 1.42 40.14
N ALA A 83 -10.64 0.21 39.75
CA ALA A 83 -11.54 -0.62 40.54
C ALA A 83 -10.91 -1.01 41.89
N LEU A 84 -9.63 -1.40 41.89
CA LEU A 84 -8.89 -1.72 43.12
C LEU A 84 -8.69 -0.49 44.02
N LEU A 85 -8.42 0.70 43.45
CA LEU A 85 -8.27 1.94 44.21
C LEU A 85 -9.58 2.39 44.86
N LYS A 86 -10.72 2.29 44.16
CA LYS A 86 -12.04 2.59 44.75
C LYS A 86 -12.35 1.68 45.93
N GLN A 87 -12.00 0.41 45.83
CA GLN A 87 -12.18 -0.56 46.91
C GLN A 87 -11.28 -0.27 48.11
N LEU A 88 -10.01 0.11 47.89
CA LEU A 88 -9.10 0.48 48.99
C LEU A 88 -9.62 1.69 49.77
N VAL A 89 -10.23 2.66 49.08
CA VAL A 89 -10.88 3.82 49.69
C VAL A 89 -12.12 3.40 50.49
N GLN A 90 -13.00 2.54 49.94
CA GLN A 90 -14.19 2.05 50.66
C GLN A 90 -13.85 1.24 51.92
N ILE A 91 -12.78 0.44 51.88
CA ILE A 91 -12.29 -0.32 53.04
C ILE A 91 -11.68 0.64 54.08
N GLY A 92 -10.91 1.64 53.63
CA GLY A 92 -10.33 2.67 54.50
C GLY A 92 -11.36 3.58 55.19
N LEU A 93 -12.56 3.71 54.62
CA LEU A 93 -13.70 4.47 55.17
C LEU A 93 -14.60 3.66 56.13
N GLY A 94 -14.28 2.39 56.41
CA GLY A 94 -14.91 1.62 57.49
C GLY A 94 -16.18 0.84 57.11
N ASN A 95 -16.55 0.78 55.84
CA ASN A 95 -17.72 0.02 55.36
C ASN A 95 -17.37 -1.47 55.15
N LEU A 96 -17.02 -2.18 56.23
CA LEU A 96 -16.66 -3.60 56.21
C LEU A 96 -17.86 -4.53 55.95
N ALA A 97 -19.10 -4.03 56.08
CA ALA A 97 -20.33 -4.82 55.91
C ALA A 97 -20.80 -4.96 54.44
N GLU A 98 -20.29 -4.14 53.52
CA GLU A 98 -20.55 -4.26 52.07
C GLU A 98 -19.46 -5.05 51.33
N ALA A 99 -18.43 -5.53 52.05
CA ALA A 99 -17.40 -6.43 51.52
C ALA A 99 -17.94 -7.87 51.39
N GLY A 100 -19.00 -8.05 50.61
CA GLY A 100 -19.46 -9.36 50.17
C GLY A 100 -18.47 -10.04 49.22
N PRO A 101 -18.60 -11.37 48.97
CA PRO A 101 -17.70 -12.09 48.08
C PRO A 101 -17.77 -11.48 46.68
N ILE A 102 -16.59 -11.09 46.18
CA ILE A 102 -16.35 -10.58 44.83
C ILE A 102 -17.01 -11.52 43.81
N PRO A 103 -17.94 -11.08 42.95
CA PRO A 103 -17.95 -11.58 41.60
C PRO A 103 -16.64 -11.07 40.99
N LEU A 104 -15.65 -11.95 40.81
CA LEU A 104 -14.43 -11.72 40.03
C LEU A 104 -14.75 -11.54 38.53
N ASP A 105 -15.82 -10.81 38.24
CA ASP A 105 -16.25 -10.52 36.90
C ASP A 105 -16.01 -9.03 36.63
N PRO A 106 -14.81 -8.67 36.14
CA PRO A 106 -14.56 -7.32 35.64
C PRO A 106 -15.39 -7.00 34.37
N ALA A 107 -16.32 -7.87 33.93
CA ALA A 107 -17.08 -7.66 32.71
C ALA A 107 -18.33 -6.79 32.85
N SER A 108 -18.71 -6.32 34.05
CA SER A 108 -19.90 -5.48 34.17
C SER A 108 -19.57 -4.00 34.01
N THR A 109 -19.94 -3.48 32.84
CA THR A 109 -20.10 -2.06 32.49
C THR A 109 -18.90 -1.32 31.89
N TRP A 110 -18.07 -1.98 31.08
CA TRP A 110 -17.54 -1.25 29.91
C TRP A 110 -18.56 -1.31 28.80
N SER A 111 -19.55 -0.44 28.92
CA SER A 111 -20.32 0.00 27.77
C SER A 111 -19.42 0.88 26.91
N LEU A 112 -18.41 0.28 26.28
CA LEU A 112 -17.99 0.81 24.98
C LEU A 112 -19.17 0.47 24.09
N THR A 113 -20.08 1.42 23.96
CA THR A 113 -21.34 1.23 23.25
C THR A 113 -20.92 0.79 21.85
N ALA A 114 -21.06 -0.51 21.53
CA ALA A 114 -20.69 -1.10 20.25
C ALA A 114 -20.93 -0.15 19.05
N PRO A 115 -22.07 0.57 18.95
CA PRO A 115 -22.30 1.57 17.91
C PRO A 115 -21.20 2.65 17.78
N THR A 116 -20.66 3.21 18.86
CA THR A 116 -19.64 4.26 18.81
C THR A 116 -18.37 3.78 18.10
N LEU A 117 -18.01 2.51 18.28
CA LEU A 117 -16.84 1.91 17.66
C LEU A 117 -17.06 1.58 16.20
N TRP A 118 -18.25 1.07 15.87
CA TRP A 118 -18.66 0.89 14.50
C TRP A 118 -18.65 2.22 13.76
N ILE A 119 -19.17 3.29 14.36
CA ILE A 119 -19.17 4.64 13.79
C ILE A 119 -17.73 5.12 13.57
N GLN A 120 -16.84 4.99 14.56
CA GLN A 120 -15.46 5.42 14.43
C GLN A 120 -14.70 4.62 13.36
N THR A 121 -14.93 3.30 13.31
CA THR A 121 -14.33 2.41 12.31
C THR A 121 -14.83 2.72 10.90
N ILE A 122 -16.14 2.92 10.74
CA ILE A 122 -16.77 3.28 9.47
C ILE A 122 -16.28 4.68 9.04
N ALA A 123 -16.08 5.61 9.97
CA ALA A 123 -15.51 6.92 9.68
C ALA A 123 -14.07 6.81 9.14
N TYR A 124 -13.22 6.00 9.76
CA TYR A 124 -11.86 5.75 9.26
C TYR A 124 -11.84 4.97 7.93
N ALA A 125 -12.74 4.00 7.75
CA ALA A 125 -12.89 3.26 6.51
C ALA A 125 -13.37 4.18 5.37
N SER A 126 -14.33 5.06 5.65
CA SER A 126 -14.84 6.06 4.69
C SER A 126 -13.75 7.05 4.28
N LEU A 127 -12.94 7.52 5.23
CA LEU A 127 -11.79 8.38 4.96
C LEU A 127 -10.75 7.67 4.08
N SER A 128 -10.48 6.39 4.36
CA SER A 128 -9.56 5.57 3.57
C SER A 128 -10.05 5.38 2.14
N MET A 129 -11.36 5.11 1.97
CA MET A 129 -11.99 4.98 0.65
C MET A 129 -11.99 6.31 -0.12
N SER A 130 -12.19 7.44 0.57
CA SER A 130 -12.08 8.77 -0.02
C SER A 130 -10.66 9.06 -0.50
N LEU A 131 -9.65 8.70 0.30
CA LEU A 131 -8.24 8.84 -0.08
C LEU A 131 -7.87 7.95 -1.28
N LEU A 132 -8.38 6.71 -1.31
CA LEU A 132 -8.20 5.79 -2.43
C LEU A 132 -8.84 6.32 -3.72
N ALA A 133 -10.04 6.89 -3.64
CA ALA A 133 -10.71 7.49 -4.78
C ALA A 133 -9.98 8.74 -5.29
N ALA A 134 -9.55 9.62 -4.39
CA ALA A 134 -8.72 10.78 -4.73
C ALA A 134 -7.40 10.35 -5.39
N PHE A 135 -6.82 9.24 -4.92
CA PHE A 135 -5.64 8.66 -5.52
C PHE A 135 -5.89 8.02 -6.89
N GLY A 136 -6.95 7.26 -7.07
CA GLY A 136 -7.34 6.74 -8.38
C GLY A 136 -7.52 7.88 -9.39
N ALA A 137 -8.05 9.01 -8.95
CA ALA A 137 -8.12 10.23 -9.74
C ALA A 137 -6.72 10.82 -10.03
N LEU A 138 -5.78 10.79 -9.08
CA LEU A 138 -4.39 11.21 -9.31
C LEU A 138 -3.64 10.27 -10.27
N LEU A 139 -3.81 8.95 -10.18
CA LEU A 139 -3.29 8.00 -11.17
C LEU A 139 -3.87 8.30 -12.54
N GLY A 140 -5.19 8.42 -12.65
CA GLY A 140 -5.85 8.82 -13.89
C GLY A 140 -5.26 10.12 -14.43
N LYS A 141 -4.99 11.10 -13.56
CA LYS A 141 -4.42 12.40 -13.95
C LYS A 141 -2.94 12.32 -14.34
N GLN A 142 -2.11 11.51 -13.68
CA GLN A 142 -0.73 11.25 -14.10
C GLN A 142 -0.71 10.49 -15.42
N TRP A 143 -1.67 9.57 -15.59
CA TRP A 143 -1.78 8.78 -16.79
C TRP A 143 -2.20 9.61 -18.01
N LEU A 144 -3.18 10.51 -17.82
CA LEU A 144 -3.68 11.39 -18.87
C LEU A 144 -2.76 12.60 -19.08
N GLY A 145 -2.17 13.14 -18.02
CA GLY A 145 -1.26 14.30 -18.05
C GLY A 145 0.12 13.99 -18.59
N GLY A 146 0.58 12.73 -18.49
CA GLY A 146 1.77 12.27 -19.22
C GLY A 146 1.59 12.19 -20.74
N SER A 147 0.36 12.33 -21.25
CA SER A 147 0.05 12.32 -22.69
C SER A 147 -0.06 13.70 -23.34
N THR A 148 0.37 14.77 -22.66
CA THR A 148 0.64 16.06 -23.33
C THR A 148 2.14 16.19 -23.63
N PRO A 149 2.65 15.62 -24.74
CA PRO A 149 3.88 16.13 -25.32
C PRO A 149 3.61 17.57 -25.75
N GLY A 150 4.49 18.47 -25.32
CA GLY A 150 4.40 19.89 -25.63
C GLY A 150 4.25 20.15 -27.12
N VAL A 151 3.39 21.11 -27.42
CA VAL A 151 3.39 21.92 -28.64
C VAL A 151 4.74 22.60 -28.79
#